data_AF-A0A257XC35-F1
#
_entry.id   AF-A0A257XC35-F1
#
_cell.length_a   1.000
_cell.length_b   1.000
_cell.length_c   1.000
_cell.angle_alpha   90.00
_cell.angle_beta   90.00
_cell.angle_gamma   90.00
#
_symmetry.space_group_name_H-M   'P 1'
#
loop_
_entity.id
_entity.type
_entity.pdbx_description
1 polymer ?
#
loop_
_entity_poly.entity_id
_entity_poly.type
_entity_poly.pdbx_seq_one_letter_code
_entity_poly.pdbx_strand_id
1 'polypeptide(L)' 'MTIKVAINGYGRIGRNVLRAHYEGGKRHDIQIVAINDL' A
#
# COMPACT_ATOMS: atom_id res chain seq x y z
N MET A 1 16.63 3.10 0.19
CA MET A 1 16.36 2.29 -1.02
C MET A 1 14.90 1.86 -0.92
N THR A 2 14.06 2.24 -1.87
CA THR A 2 12.60 2.04 -1.76
C THR A 2 12.19 0.62 -2.14
N ILE A 3 11.48 -0.05 -1.24
CA ILE A 3 10.90 -1.38 -1.41
C ILE A 3 9.64 -1.23 -2.26
N LYS A 4 9.61 -1.86 -3.43
CA LYS A 4 8.44 -1.85 -4.32
C LYS A 4 7.50 -2.98 -3.95
N VAL A 5 6.24 -2.65 -3.68
CA VAL A 5 5.22 -3.60 -3.21
C VAL A 5 3.98 -3.50 -4.09
N ALA A 6 3.37 -4.64 -4.41
CA ALA A 6 2.04 -4.71 -5.00
C ALA A 6 1.03 -5.20 -3.96
N ILE A 7 -0.21 -4.69 -4.01
CA ILE A 7 -1.33 -5.20 -3.20
C ILE A 7 -2.14 -6.18 -4.05
N ASN A 8 -2.23 -7.44 -3.64
CA ASN A 8 -3.14 -8.41 -4.23
C ASN A 8 -4.30 -8.69 -3.27
N GLY A 9 -5.52 -8.30 -3.65
CA GLY A 9 -6.69 -8.25 -2.78
C GLY A 9 -6.88 -6.86 -2.17
N TYR A 10 -7.68 -6.02 -2.84
CA TYR A 10 -8.04 -4.65 -2.44
C TYR A 10 -9.36 -4.57 -1.65
N GLY A 11 -9.61 -5.58 -0.84
CA GLY A 11 -10.69 -5.61 0.14
C GLY A 11 -10.47 -4.65 1.32
N ARG A 12 -11.14 -4.93 2.45
CA ARG A 12 -11.08 -4.07 3.65
C ARG A 12 -9.65 -3.82 4.14
N ILE A 13 -8.80 -4.85 4.12
CA ILE A 13 -7.42 -4.76 4.60
C ILE A 13 -6.56 -4.00 3.59
N GLY A 14 -6.60 -4.34 2.30
CA GLY A 14 -5.81 -3.66 1.27
C GLY A 14 -6.05 -2.15 1.24
N ARG A 15 -7.32 -1.71 1.37
CA ARG A 15 -7.68 -0.29 1.47
C ARG A 15 -7.12 0.38 2.72
N ASN A 16 -7.23 -0.26 3.88
CA ASN A 16 -6.71 0.31 5.13
C ASN A 16 -5.19 0.37 5.16
N VAL A 17 -4.49 -0.58 4.53
CA VAL A 17 -3.02 -0.56 4.38
C VAL A 17 -2.60 0.60 3.48
N LEU A 18 -3.23 0.76 2.31
CA LEU A 18 -2.97 1.89 1.42
C LEU A 18 -3.20 3.23 2.15
N ARG A 19 -4.33 3.33 2.86
CA ARG A 19 -4.69 4.50 3.65
C ARG A 19 -3.66 4.81 4.74
N ALA A 20 -3.29 3.81 5.55
CA ALA A 20 -2.29 3.98 6.61
C ALA A 20 -0.92 4.39 6.04
N HIS A 21 -0.55 3.88 4.88
CA HIS A 21 0.73 4.19 4.23
C HIS A 21 0.81 5.66 3.76
N TYR A 22 -0.27 6.22 3.21
CA TYR A 22 -0.28 7.61 2.71
C TYR A 22 -0.72 8.64 3.75
N GLU A 23 -1.67 8.29 4.62
CA GLU A 23 -2.24 9.22 5.62
C GLU A 23 -1.49 9.18 6.96
N GLY A 24 -0.68 8.14 7.22
CA GLY A 24 0.01 7.95 8.50
C GLY A 24 1.17 8.92 8.78
N GLY A 25 1.47 9.87 7.89
CA GLY A 25 2.50 10.91 8.05
C GLY A 25 3.95 10.42 8.08
N LYS A 26 4.16 9.11 8.18
CA LYS A 26 5.48 8.47 8.18
C LYS A 26 5.88 8.18 6.74
N ARG A 27 7.02 8.73 6.34
CA ARG A 27 7.63 8.42 5.05
C ARG A 27 8.31 7.05 5.17
N HIS A 28 7.55 6.01 4.85
CA HIS A 28 8.07 4.66 4.79
C HIS A 28 8.91 4.50 3.51
N ASP A 29 9.99 3.72 3.58
CA ASP A 29 10.77 3.31 2.41
C ASP A 29 10.02 2.27 1.55
N ILE A 30 8.70 2.36 1.47
CA ILE A 30 7.83 1.45 0.73
C ILE A 30 7.16 2.27 -0.37
N GLN A 31 7.14 1.74 -1.58
CA GLN A 31 6.42 2.29 -2.72
C GLN A 31 5.41 1.26 -3.19
N ILE A 32 4.12 1.59 -3.09
CA ILE A 32 3.06 0.76 -3.66
C ILE A 32 3.01 1.02 -5.16
N VAL A 33 3.30 0.00 -5.97
CA VAL A 33 3.47 0.12 -7.44
C VAL A 33 2.30 -0.44 -8.24
N ALA A 34 1.48 -1.30 -7.65
CA ALA A 34 0.33 -1.91 -8.30
C ALA A 34 -0.70 -2.39 -7.28
N ILE A 35 -1.95 -2.49 -7.73
CA ILE A 35 -3.06 -3.10 -7.00
C ILE A 35 -3.77 -4.06 -7.95
N ASN A 36 -4.01 -5.30 -7.51
CA ASN A 36 -4.78 -6.31 -8.19
C ASN A 36 -5.98 -6.71 -7.32
N ASP A 37 -7.19 -6.66 -7.87
CA ASP A 37 -8.44 -7.09 -7.22
C ASP A 37 -9.37 -7.71 -8.28
N LEU A 38 -10.50 -8.29 -7.84
CA LEU A 38 -11.50 -8.94 -8.69
C LEU A 38 -12.44 -7.96 -9.39
#